data_AF-A0A7K1TN88-F1
#
_entry.id   AF-A0A7K1TN88-F1
#
_cell.length_a   1.000
_cell.length_b   1.000
_cell.length_c   1.000
_cell.angle_alpha   90.00
_cell.angle_beta   90.00
_cell.angle_gamma   90.00
#
_symmetry.space_group_name_H-M   'P 1'
#
loop_
_entity.id
_entity.type
_entity.pdbx_description
1 polymer ?
#
loop_
_entity_poly.entity_id
_entity_poly.type
_entity_poly.pdbx_seq_one_letter_code
_entity_poly.pdbx_strand_id
1 'polypeptide(L)' 'MTASRTAPTPTPAPPHSHEHVWTTESRHRTSEGVIVYVRCADCGARRVDLLPFCGLPPAAASRTAPAPPAA' A
#
# COMPACT_ATOMS: atom_id res chain seq x y z
N MET A 1 23.49 17.22 -0.16
CA MET A 1 22.89 15.87 -0.32
C MET A 1 22.21 15.51 0.97
N THR A 2 20.88 15.45 1.00
CA THR A 2 20.11 15.14 2.22
C THR A 2 19.76 13.66 2.19
N ALA A 3 20.20 12.90 3.20
CA ALA A 3 19.90 11.47 3.29
C ALA A 3 18.47 11.25 3.81
N SER A 4 17.73 10.36 3.15
CA SER A 4 16.43 9.88 3.63
C SER A 4 16.62 9.21 4.99
N ARG A 5 15.90 9.67 6.02
CA ARG A 5 15.87 8.97 7.31
C ARG A 5 14.92 7.79 7.19
N THR A 6 15.46 6.59 7.09
CA THR A 6 14.68 5.36 7.23
C THR A 6 14.43 5.13 8.71
N ALA A 7 13.16 5.12 9.11
CA ALA A 7 12.79 4.74 10.48
C ALA A 7 13.04 3.23 10.68
N PRO A 8 13.44 2.81 11.90
CA PRO A 8 13.60 1.38 12.20
C PRO A 8 12.26 0.66 12.08
N THR A 9 12.29 -0.57 11.56
CA THR A 9 11.10 -1.42 11.44
C THR A 9 10.51 -1.68 12.82
N PRO A 10 9.22 -1.42 13.06
CA PRO A 10 8.59 -1.67 14.35
C PRO A 10 8.60 -3.18 14.68
N THR A 11 8.91 -3.53 15.93
CA THR A 11 8.80 -4.89 16.45
C THR A 11 7.32 -5.32 16.46
N PRO A 12 6.99 -6.55 16.03
CA PRO A 12 5.59 -7.03 16.04
C PRO A 12 5.02 -7.01 17.46
N ALA A 13 3.79 -6.52 17.60
CA ALA A 13 3.07 -6.60 18.86
C ALA A 13 2.74 -8.07 19.20
N PRO A 14 2.65 -8.43 20.49
CA PRO A 14 2.24 -9.76 20.89
C PRO A 14 0.85 -10.11 20.32
N PRO A 15 0.58 -11.38 20.00
CA PRO A 15 -0.69 -11.79 19.42
C PRO A 15 -1.84 -11.47 20.37
N HIS A 16 -2.92 -10.93 19.81
CA HIS A 16 -4.12 -10.61 20.57
C HIS A 16 -4.88 -11.89 20.95
N SER A 17 -5.52 -11.87 22.12
CA SER A 17 -6.23 -13.02 22.69
C SER A 17 -7.61 -13.32 22.07
N HIS A 18 -8.01 -12.61 21.01
CA HIS A 18 -9.33 -12.72 20.39
C HIS A 18 -9.26 -12.58 18.88
N GLU A 19 -10.30 -13.08 18.20
CA GLU A 19 -10.52 -12.82 16.78
C GLU A 19 -10.99 -11.38 16.59
N HIS A 20 -10.36 -10.67 15.65
CA HIS A 20 -10.61 -9.25 15.45
C HIS A 20 -11.84 -8.97 14.59
N VAL A 21 -12.74 -8.13 15.08
CA VAL A 21 -13.83 -7.53 14.29
C VAL A 21 -13.33 -6.24 13.65
N TRP A 22 -12.98 -6.30 12.36
CA TRP A 22 -12.37 -5.18 11.63
C TRP A 22 -13.40 -4.19 11.10
N THR A 23 -13.18 -2.91 11.35
CA THR A 23 -13.97 -1.78 10.84
C THR A 23 -13.10 -0.83 10.04
N THR A 24 -13.61 -0.30 8.92
CA THR A 24 -12.84 0.62 8.06
C THR A 24 -12.77 2.02 8.65
N GLU A 25 -11.55 2.53 8.85
CA GLU A 25 -11.30 3.91 9.24
C GLU A 25 -11.18 4.82 8.00
N SER A 26 -10.39 4.40 7.00
CA SER A 26 -10.22 5.17 5.76
C SER A 26 -9.88 4.29 4.56
N ARG A 27 -10.09 4.84 3.36
CA ARG A 27 -9.83 4.17 2.08
C ARG A 27 -9.17 5.13 1.11
N HIS A 28 -8.09 4.70 0.48
CA HIS A 28 -7.31 5.51 -0.44
C HIS A 28 -7.00 4.73 -1.71
N ARG A 29 -7.31 5.32 -2.87
CA ARG A 29 -6.88 4.76 -4.17
C ARG A 29 -5.40 5.07 -4.38
N THR A 30 -4.65 4.08 -4.81
CA THR A 30 -3.25 4.17 -5.24
C THR A 30 -3.14 3.53 -6.62
N SER A 31 -1.97 3.60 -7.27
CA SER A 31 -1.72 2.89 -8.52
C SER A 31 -1.74 1.35 -8.36
N GLU A 32 -1.53 0.86 -7.14
CA GLU A 32 -1.46 -0.57 -6.82
C GLU A 32 -2.83 -1.18 -6.48
N GLY A 33 -3.80 -0.34 -6.13
CA GLY A 33 -5.12 -0.80 -5.70
C GLY A 33 -5.81 0.21 -4.80
N VAL A 34 -6.61 -0.30 -3.87
CA VAL A 34 -7.18 0.49 -2.78
C VAL A 34 -6.54 0.04 -1.48
N ILE A 35 -5.86 0.96 -0.81
CA ILE A 35 -5.39 0.79 0.56
C ILE A 35 -6.56 1.10 1.50
N VAL A 36 -6.84 0.19 2.43
CA VAL A 36 -7.88 0.33 3.44
C VAL A 36 -7.25 0.23 4.81
N TYR A 37 -7.35 1.31 5.58
CA TYR A 37 -6.97 1.32 6.99
C TYR A 37 -8.15 0.80 7.79
N VAL A 38 -7.93 -0.30 8.53
CA VAL A 38 -8.94 -0.90 9.40
C VAL A 38 -8.49 -0.91 10.84
N ARG A 39 -9.47 -0.82 11.74
CA ARG A 39 -9.29 -0.89 13.18
C ARG A 39 -10.22 -1.94 13.78
N CYS A 40 -9.72 -2.72 14.74
CA CYS A 40 -10.53 -3.62 15.53
C CYS A 40 -11.49 -2.82 16.41
N ALA A 41 -12.79 -3.13 16.36
CA ALA A 41 -13.79 -2.45 17.17
C ALA A 41 -13.54 -2.62 18.67
N ASP A 42 -13.03 -3.79 19.09
CA ASP A 42 -12.86 -4.15 20.50
C ASP A 42 -11.55 -3.64 21.10
N CYS A 43 -10.40 -3.98 20.49
CA CYS A 43 -9.08 -3.67 21.08
C CYS A 43 -8.36 -2.49 20.43
N GLY A 44 -8.89 -1.94 19.34
CA GLY A 44 -8.28 -0.83 18.63
C GLY A 44 -7.00 -1.15 17.86
N ALA A 45 -6.61 -2.43 17.76
CA ALA A 45 -5.55 -2.87 16.86
C ALA A 45 -5.80 -2.34 15.45
N ARG A 46 -4.74 -1.97 14.73
CA ARG A 46 -4.82 -1.43 13.37
C ARG A 46 -4.17 -2.38 12.39
N ARG A 47 -4.79 -2.51 11.22
CA ARG A 47 -4.28 -3.28 10.10
C ARG A 47 -4.47 -2.47 8.82
N VAL A 48 -3.59 -2.68 7.85
CA VAL A 48 -3.70 -2.08 6.53
C VAL A 48 -3.96 -3.21 5.55
N ASP A 49 -5.11 -3.17 4.88
CA ASP A 49 -5.49 -4.14 3.87
C ASP A 49 -5.28 -3.53 2.48
N LEU A 50 -4.63 -4.27 1.58
CA LEU A 50 -4.53 -3.92 0.17
C LEU A 50 -5.57 -4.71 -0.61
N LEU A 51 -6.47 -4.00 -1.30
CA LEU A 51 -7.31 -4.56 -2.34
C LEU A 51 -6.63 -4.28 -3.69
N PRO A 52 -5.89 -5.26 -4.26
CA PRO A 52 -5.14 -5.02 -5.47
C PRO A 52 -6.08 -4.78 -6.65
N PHE A 53 -5.65 -3.95 -7.60
CA PHE A 53 -6.26 -4.00 -8.93
C PHE A 53 -5.82 -5.29 -9.61
N CYS A 54 -6.66 -6.33 -9.61
CA CYS A 54 -6.35 -7.58 -10.29
C CYS A 54 -6.10 -7.37 -11.80
N GLY A 55 -4.83 -7.40 -12.21
CA GLY A 55 -4.36 -8.08 -13.42
C GLY A 55 -4.54 -7.43 -14.79
N LEU A 56 -4.05 -6.21 -15.05
CA LEU A 56 -3.81 -5.74 -16.42
C LEU A 56 -2.38 -5.23 -16.60
N PRO A 57 -1.69 -5.57 -17.70
CA PRO A 57 -0.36 -5.03 -17.99
C PRO A 57 -0.46 -3.51 -18.16
N PRO A 58 0.58 -2.75 -17.76
CA PRO A 58 0.59 -1.30 -17.90
C PRO A 58 0.32 -0.89 -19.34
N ALA A 59 -0.73 -0.12 -19.57
CA ALA A 59 -1.00 0.47 -20.88
C ALA A 59 -0.05 1.65 -21.10
N ALA A 60 0.54 1.76 -22.29
CA ALA A 60 1.38 2.89 -22.63
C ALA A 60 0.56 4.19 -22.60
N ALA A 61 0.95 5.13 -21.74
CA ALA A 61 0.31 6.44 -21.62
C ALA A 61 0.70 7.41 -22.75
N SER A 62 1.63 7.01 -23.62
CA SER A 62 2.22 7.82 -24.68
C SER A 62 2.47 6.99 -25.94
N ARG A 63 2.54 7.67 -27.10
CA ARG A 63 2.97 7.06 -28.36
C ARG A 63 4.47 6.77 -28.34
N THR A 64 4.90 5.71 -29.04
CA THR A 64 6.32 5.42 -29.28
C THR A 64 6.95 6.54 -30.11
N ALA A 65 8.08 7.08 -29.63
CA ALA A 65 8.90 8.03 -30.38
C ALA A 65 10.09 7.29 -31.04
N PRO A 66 10.60 7.78 -32.18
CA PRO A 66 11.80 7.22 -32.80
C PRO A 66 13.02 7.41 -31.90
N ALA A 67 13.96 6.45 -31.94
CA ALA A 67 15.21 6.55 -31.20
C ALA A 67 16.08 7.71 -31.75
N PRO A 68 16.84 8.43 -30.89
CA PRO A 68 17.82 9.40 -31.36
C PRO A 68 18.94 8.69 -32.16
N PRO A 69 19.58 9.37 -33.14
CA PRO A 69 20.67 8.77 -33.91
C PRO A 69 21.89 8.47 -33.02
N ALA A 70 22.58 7.35 -33.30
CA ALA A 70 23.83 6.98 -32.63
C ALA A 70 24.99 7.86 -33.12
N ALA A 71 25.84 8.29 -32.19
CA ALA A 71 27.09 9.02 -32.46
C ALA A 71 28.29 8.05 -32.45
#